data_AF-A0A945E2C4-F1
#
_entry.id   AF-A0A945E2C4-F1
#
_cell.length_a   1.000
_cell.length_b   1.000
_cell.length_c   1.000
_cell.angle_alpha   90.00
_cell.angle_beta   90.00
_cell.angle_gamma   90.00
#
_symmetry.space_group_name_H-M   'P 1'
#
loop_
_entity.id
_entity.type
_entity.pdbx_description
1 polymer ?
#
loop_
_entity_poly.entity_id
_entity_poly.type
_entity_poly.pdbx_seq_one_letter_code
_entity_poly.pdbx_strand_id
1 'polypeptide(L)'
;LYRLPQFLSVTLPLSVVISCVVLMVRLSTDNEISAMNSMGISYWQIGRPFFLFGIVATGITLIITLWLQPAGYAAFEQEKLKVLKTQTSKTIQPLVLNYDFPGKVLYVQDKDKNEDLSGVFITDLKLTRDSMVTLADRGRIEIREGERDLQLNLEEGLIHLQGPANNYRTIAFEQFHYIFRPPQIVPSTKGGHIWAVPTKTLLQNSSHSSKIELFLRLTTPWACVAFAVAIVPLGLINIRQGRSGAYLRGLILVASYYILWMGAKEMTMNMNYQPYVLWMPPLLIWLFGLYGLHKSNLNLQNIFGILSSFGKTGTSVK
;
A
#
# COMPACT_ATOMS: atom_id res chain seq x y z
N LEU A 1 -9.13 10.14 10.58
CA LEU A 1 -7.86 10.88 10.70
C LEU A 1 -6.64 9.96 10.57
N TYR A 2 -6.55 8.87 11.34
CA TYR A 2 -5.34 8.03 11.43
C TYR A 2 -4.86 7.35 10.14
N ARG A 3 -5.73 7.16 9.13
CA ARG A 3 -5.34 6.63 7.80
C ARG A 3 -4.80 7.68 6.82
N LEU A 4 -4.85 8.98 7.15
CA LEU A 4 -4.39 10.04 6.24
C LEU A 4 -2.94 9.88 5.75
N PRO A 5 -1.96 9.50 6.60
CA PRO A 5 -0.59 9.29 6.14
C PRO A 5 -0.47 8.23 5.04
N GLN A 6 -1.30 7.19 5.08
CA GLN A 6 -1.33 6.13 4.07
C GLN A 6 -1.85 6.66 2.72
N PHE A 7 -2.88 7.50 2.72
CA PHE A 7 -3.36 8.11 1.48
C PHE A 7 -2.32 9.07 0.91
N LEU A 8 -1.71 9.87 1.78
CA LEU A 8 -0.71 10.85 1.38
C LEU A 8 0.52 10.19 0.72
N SER A 9 0.96 9.02 1.20
CA SER A 9 2.10 8.32 0.59
C SER A 9 1.85 7.84 -0.84
N VAL A 10 0.59 7.59 -1.23
CA VAL A 10 0.21 7.21 -2.60
C VAL A 10 -0.12 8.44 -3.47
N THR A 11 -0.74 9.46 -2.88
CA THR A 11 -1.13 10.67 -3.62
C THR A 11 0.07 11.56 -3.97
N LEU A 12 1.11 11.62 -3.13
CA LEU A 12 2.28 12.46 -3.39
C LEU A 12 3.00 12.15 -4.72
N PRO A 13 3.36 10.89 -5.05
CA PRO A 13 3.91 10.55 -6.35
C PRO A 13 3.02 10.96 -7.53
N LEU A 14 1.69 10.83 -7.40
CA LEU A 14 0.73 11.24 -8.42
C LEU A 14 0.71 12.77 -8.60
N SER A 15 0.73 13.52 -7.51
CA SER A 15 0.80 14.98 -7.53
C SER A 15 2.09 15.47 -8.19
N VAL A 16 3.22 14.80 -7.96
CA VAL A 16 4.49 15.10 -8.62
C VAL A 16 4.37 14.93 -10.14
N VAL A 17 3.81 13.81 -10.60
CA VAL A 17 3.57 13.58 -12.03
C VAL A 17 2.73 14.70 -12.64
N ILE A 18 1.57 14.99 -12.06
CA ILE A 18 0.65 16.01 -12.59
C ILE A 18 1.35 17.37 -12.64
N SER A 19 2.05 17.76 -11.57
CA SER A 19 2.77 19.04 -11.50
C SER A 19 3.86 19.14 -12.56
N CYS A 20 4.67 18.09 -12.71
CA CYS A 20 5.73 18.04 -13.71
C CYS A 20 5.17 18.06 -15.13
N VAL A 21 4.08 17.34 -15.41
CA VAL A 21 3.43 17.36 -16.73
C VAL A 21 2.92 18.75 -17.04
N VAL A 22 2.14 19.36 -16.14
CA VAL A 22 1.56 20.69 -16.36
C VAL A 22 2.65 21.72 -16.62
N LEU A 23 3.71 21.71 -15.81
CA LEU A 23 4.84 22.62 -15.99
C LEU A 23 5.51 22.40 -17.35
N MET A 24 5.81 21.14 -17.71
CA MET A 24 6.46 20.83 -18.98
C MET A 24 5.60 21.19 -20.18
N VAL A 25 4.29 20.95 -20.10
CA VAL A 25 3.32 21.36 -21.12
C VAL A 25 3.32 22.88 -21.27
N ARG A 26 3.31 23.64 -20.17
CA ARG A 26 3.33 25.10 -20.21
C ARG A 26 4.61 25.64 -20.85
N LEU A 27 5.77 25.17 -20.41
CA LEU A 27 7.08 25.53 -21.00
C LEU A 27 7.14 25.20 -22.50
N SER A 28 6.50 24.10 -22.90
CA SER A 28 6.46 23.68 -24.30
C SER A 28 5.49 24.52 -25.14
N THR A 29 4.34 24.92 -24.59
CA THR A 29 3.33 25.72 -25.31
C THR A 29 3.72 27.17 -25.44
N ASP A 30 4.44 27.70 -24.45
CA ASP A 30 4.90 29.08 -24.42
C ASP A 30 6.22 29.24 -25.22
N ASN A 31 6.63 28.18 -25.96
CA ASN A 31 7.88 28.07 -26.73
C ASN A 31 9.17 28.33 -25.92
N GLU A 32 9.11 28.31 -24.60
CA GLU A 32 10.26 28.54 -23.73
C GLU A 32 11.32 27.44 -23.91
N ILE A 33 10.89 26.19 -24.10
CA ILE A 33 11.81 25.06 -24.38
C ILE A 33 12.57 25.30 -25.69
N SER A 34 11.88 25.75 -26.74
CA SER A 34 12.50 26.06 -28.02
C SER A 34 13.47 27.23 -27.90
N ALA A 35 13.10 28.28 -27.17
CA ALA A 35 13.97 29.42 -26.90
C ALA A 35 15.23 29.03 -26.12
N MET A 36 15.09 28.21 -25.06
CA MET A 36 16.21 27.68 -24.28
C MET A 36 17.16 26.84 -25.15
N ASN A 37 16.60 25.98 -26.01
CA ASN A 37 17.38 25.17 -26.95
C ASN A 37 18.16 26.04 -27.96
N SER A 38 17.58 27.15 -28.44
CA SER A 38 18.28 28.12 -29.31
C SER A 38 19.45 28.82 -28.61
N MET A 39 19.39 28.95 -27.28
CA MET A 39 20.49 29.46 -26.46
C MET A 39 21.55 28.38 -26.12
N GLY A 40 21.40 27.16 -26.65
CA GLY A 40 22.32 26.05 -26.41
C GLY A 40 22.10 25.34 -25.07
N ILE A 41 20.97 25.57 -24.39
CA ILE A 41 20.64 24.89 -23.14
C ILE A 41 20.18 23.46 -23.49
N SER A 42 20.81 22.47 -22.86
CA SER A 42 20.49 21.05 -23.05
C SER A 42 19.25 20.61 -22.26
N TYR A 43 18.59 19.53 -22.71
CA TYR A 43 17.48 18.92 -21.97
C TYR A 43 17.87 18.44 -20.57
N TRP A 44 19.14 18.12 -20.34
CA TRP A 44 19.67 17.81 -19.01
C TRP A 44 19.59 19.00 -18.06
N GLN A 45 19.89 20.20 -18.55
CA GLN A 45 19.79 21.42 -17.75
C GLN A 45 18.33 21.78 -17.47
N ILE A 46 17.44 21.64 -18.46
CA ILE A 46 15.99 21.83 -18.29
C ILE A 46 15.43 20.83 -17.26
N GLY A 47 15.95 19.59 -17.23
CA GLY A 47 15.52 18.55 -16.29
C GLY A 47 16.03 18.71 -14.85
N ARG A 48 17.07 19.52 -14.58
CA ARG A 48 17.62 19.74 -13.23
C ARG A 48 16.59 20.20 -12.19
N PRO A 49 15.76 21.24 -12.43
CA PRO A 49 14.75 21.66 -11.46
C PRO A 49 13.72 20.56 -11.17
N PHE A 50 13.35 19.75 -12.17
CA PHE A 50 12.45 18.61 -11.99
C PHE A 50 13.09 17.53 -11.10
N PHE A 51 14.37 17.22 -11.32
CA PHE A 51 15.09 16.27 -10.49
C PHE A 51 15.18 16.73 -9.03
N LEU A 52 15.51 18.01 -8.79
CA LEU A 52 15.55 18.58 -7.45
C LEU A 52 14.17 18.53 -6.77
N PHE A 53 13.12 18.90 -7.49
CA PHE A 53 11.74 18.79 -7.01
C PHE A 53 11.36 17.35 -6.65
N GLY A 54 11.75 16.38 -7.48
CA GLY A 54 11.60 14.95 -7.22
C GLY A 54 12.28 14.52 -5.92
N ILE A 55 13.53 14.94 -5.69
CA ILE A 55 14.29 14.60 -4.47
C ILE A 55 13.59 15.15 -3.23
N VAL A 56 13.14 16.41 -3.27
CA VAL A 56 12.41 17.03 -2.16
C VAL A 56 11.11 16.26 -1.88
N ALA A 57 10.35 15.91 -2.91
CA ALA A 57 9.12 15.12 -2.77
C ALA A 57 9.39 13.71 -2.22
N THR A 58 10.48 13.06 -2.65
CA THR A 58 10.92 11.77 -2.08
C THR A 58 11.28 11.92 -0.61
N GLY A 59 12.01 12.97 -0.20
CA GLY A 59 12.34 13.22 1.20
C GLY A 59 11.09 13.37 2.09
N ILE A 60 10.11 14.16 1.63
CA ILE A 60 8.83 14.34 2.32
C ILE A 60 8.08 13.01 2.42
N THR A 61 7.99 12.26 1.32
CA THR A 61 7.30 10.97 1.27
C THR A 61 7.97 9.94 2.16
N LEU A 62 9.30 9.95 2.25
CA LEU A 62 10.08 9.03 3.09
C LEU A 62 9.85 9.29 4.58
N ILE A 63 9.76 10.56 5.00
CA ILE A 63 9.36 10.93 6.37
C ILE A 63 7.96 10.38 6.68
N ILE A 64 7.04 10.50 5.73
CA ILE A 64 5.68 10.00 5.88
C ILE A 64 5.66 8.47 5.99
N THR A 65 6.34 7.75 5.10
CA THR A 65 6.31 6.28 5.07
C THR A 65 7.05 5.64 6.24
N LEU A 66 8.16 6.22 6.71
CA LEU A 66 8.96 5.64 7.80
C LEU A 66 8.42 5.95 9.19
N TRP A 67 7.76 7.10 9.41
CA TRP A 67 7.32 7.51 10.74
C TRP A 67 5.81 7.71 10.84
N LEU A 68 5.21 8.54 9.98
CA LEU A 68 3.78 8.90 10.12
C LEU A 68 2.87 7.72 9.76
N GLN A 69 3.22 6.93 8.75
CA GLN A 69 2.44 5.78 8.30
C GLN A 69 2.34 4.68 9.38
N PRO A 70 3.43 4.15 9.95
CA PRO A 70 3.31 3.14 11.01
C PRO A 70 2.65 3.68 12.27
N ALA A 71 2.93 4.93 12.66
CA ALA A 71 2.28 5.57 13.81
C ALA A 71 0.76 5.74 13.59
N GLY A 72 0.36 6.16 12.39
CA GLY A 72 -1.05 6.27 12.00
C GLY A 72 -1.76 4.92 12.01
N TYR A 73 -1.13 3.87 11.48
CA TYR A 73 -1.70 2.52 11.55
C TYR A 73 -1.81 1.99 12.99
N ALA A 74 -0.80 2.20 13.82
CA ALA A 74 -0.83 1.77 15.22
C ALA A 74 -1.96 2.47 15.99
N ALA A 75 -2.12 3.79 15.81
CA ALA A 75 -3.22 4.56 16.43
C ALA A 75 -4.59 4.15 15.87
N PHE A 76 -4.68 3.86 14.56
CA PHE A 76 -5.91 3.36 13.94
C PHE A 76 -6.35 2.02 14.53
N GLU A 77 -5.43 1.05 14.68
CA GLU A 77 -5.78 -0.24 15.28
C GLU A 77 -6.15 -0.12 16.75
N GLN A 78 -5.51 0.77 17.51
CA GLN A 78 -5.90 1.03 18.91
C GLN A 78 -7.33 1.57 19.03
N GLU A 79 -7.71 2.54 18.21
CA GLU A 79 -9.06 3.10 18.21
C GLU A 79 -10.09 2.11 17.66
N LYS A 80 -9.76 1.34 16.62
CA LYS A 80 -10.61 0.26 16.13
C LYS A 80 -10.90 -0.74 17.25
N LEU A 81 -9.88 -1.16 18.00
CA LEU A 81 -10.06 -2.05 19.15
C LEU A 81 -10.91 -1.41 20.25
N LYS A 82 -10.75 -0.10 20.50
CA LYS A 82 -11.57 0.64 21.48
C LYS A 82 -13.04 0.69 21.07
N VAL A 83 -13.32 0.90 19.79
CA VAL A 83 -14.68 0.89 19.22
C VAL A 83 -15.27 -0.51 19.31
N LEU A 84 -14.53 -1.55 18.91
CA LEU A 84 -14.97 -2.94 19.03
C LEU A 84 -15.30 -3.29 20.49
N LYS A 85 -14.45 -2.92 21.45
CA LYS A 85 -14.70 -3.12 22.88
C LYS A 85 -15.99 -2.47 23.37
N THR A 86 -16.29 -1.26 22.90
CA THR A 86 -17.46 -0.49 23.34
C THR A 86 -18.75 -0.94 22.63
N GLN A 87 -18.63 -1.48 21.42
CA GLN A 87 -19.76 -1.92 20.61
C GLN A 87 -20.11 -3.39 20.82
N THR A 88 -19.17 -4.32 20.96
CA THR A 88 -19.46 -5.76 21.03
C THR A 88 -20.36 -6.15 22.21
N SER A 89 -20.22 -5.50 23.37
CA SER A 89 -21.14 -5.75 24.50
C SER A 89 -22.56 -5.21 24.26
N LYS A 90 -22.74 -4.23 23.35
CA LYS A 90 -24.05 -3.66 22.99
C LYS A 90 -24.67 -4.21 21.70
N THR A 91 -23.88 -4.77 20.78
CA THR A 91 -24.29 -5.08 19.40
C THR A 91 -24.77 -6.51 19.17
N ILE A 92 -24.51 -7.46 20.09
CA ILE A 92 -25.02 -8.83 19.90
C ILE A 92 -26.54 -8.81 19.87
N GLN A 93 -27.09 -9.06 18.69
CA GLN A 93 -28.52 -9.13 18.47
C GLN A 93 -28.98 -10.56 18.74
N PRO A 94 -29.96 -10.77 19.64
CA PRO A 94 -30.56 -12.08 19.81
C PRO A 94 -31.33 -12.46 18.54
N LEU A 95 -31.49 -13.77 18.32
CA LEU A 95 -32.16 -14.37 17.15
C LEU A 95 -31.54 -14.06 15.78
N VAL A 96 -30.32 -13.49 15.75
CA VAL A 96 -29.58 -13.20 14.51
C VAL A 96 -28.19 -13.82 14.56
N LEU A 97 -27.68 -14.26 13.41
CA LEU A 97 -26.30 -14.71 13.26
C LEU A 97 -25.35 -13.48 13.28
N ASN A 98 -24.54 -13.37 14.33
CA ASN A 98 -23.56 -12.31 14.50
C ASN A 98 -22.20 -12.77 13.93
N TYR A 99 -21.61 -11.95 13.05
CA TYR A 99 -20.36 -12.23 12.34
C TYR A 99 -19.18 -11.37 12.82
N ASP A 100 -19.35 -10.63 13.92
CA ASP A 100 -18.35 -9.68 14.44
C ASP A 100 -17.11 -10.36 15.05
N PHE A 101 -17.14 -11.69 15.19
CA PHE A 101 -16.06 -12.48 15.76
C PHE A 101 -15.15 -13.05 14.67
N PRO A 102 -13.82 -12.88 14.77
CA PRO A 102 -12.90 -13.28 13.72
C PRO A 102 -12.94 -14.81 13.48
N GLY A 103 -13.45 -15.21 12.32
CA GLY A 103 -13.49 -16.60 11.87
C GLY A 103 -14.63 -17.45 12.44
N LYS A 104 -15.55 -16.86 13.21
CA LYS A 104 -16.65 -17.57 13.88
C LYS A 104 -17.99 -16.86 13.72
N VAL A 105 -19.06 -17.63 13.82
CA VAL A 105 -20.44 -17.16 13.83
C VAL A 105 -21.01 -17.43 15.22
N LEU A 106 -21.59 -16.39 15.83
CA LEU A 106 -22.25 -16.46 17.13
C LEU A 106 -23.76 -16.27 16.92
N TYR A 107 -24.54 -17.23 17.39
CA TYR A 107 -25.98 -17.12 17.53
C TYR A 107 -26.33 -17.13 19.02
N VAL A 108 -27.27 -16.27 19.40
CA VAL A 108 -27.76 -16.18 20.78
C VAL A 108 -29.28 -16.17 20.72
N GLN A 109 -29.92 -17.00 21.54
CA GLN A 109 -31.38 -17.10 21.57
C GLN A 109 -32.00 -15.91 22.29
N ASP A 110 -31.48 -15.56 23.47
CA ASP A 110 -31.95 -14.41 24.25
C ASP A 110 -30.80 -13.70 24.97
N LYS A 111 -30.96 -12.41 25.22
CA LYS A 111 -29.97 -11.58 25.90
C LYS A 111 -30.65 -10.71 26.96
N ASP A 112 -30.27 -10.92 28.21
CA ASP A 112 -30.81 -10.16 29.34
C ASP A 112 -30.14 -8.76 29.44
N LYS A 113 -30.77 -7.86 30.22
CA LYS A 113 -30.28 -6.51 30.52
C LYS A 113 -28.93 -6.49 31.23
N ASN A 114 -28.57 -7.58 31.90
CA ASN A 114 -27.28 -7.76 32.56
C ASN A 114 -26.17 -8.30 31.62
N GLU A 115 -26.43 -8.33 30.30
CA GLU A 115 -25.51 -8.85 29.27
C GLU A 115 -25.24 -10.37 29.35
N ASP A 116 -26.04 -11.09 30.13
CA ASP A 116 -26.06 -12.55 30.13
C ASP A 116 -26.79 -13.07 28.89
N LEU A 117 -26.13 -13.96 28.17
CA LEU A 117 -26.59 -14.61 26.95
C LEU A 117 -27.19 -15.98 27.31
N SER A 118 -28.35 -16.30 26.75
CA SER A 118 -29.00 -17.61 26.90
C SER A 118 -29.10 -18.30 25.54
N GLY A 119 -28.84 -19.61 25.52
CA GLY A 119 -28.89 -20.42 24.30
C GLY A 119 -27.84 -19.95 23.28
N VAL A 120 -26.57 -20.14 23.63
CA VAL A 120 -25.41 -19.71 22.83
C VAL A 120 -24.99 -20.81 21.87
N PHE A 121 -24.90 -20.49 20.59
CA PHE A 121 -24.41 -21.38 19.55
C PHE A 121 -23.24 -20.74 18.81
N ILE A 122 -22.13 -21.46 18.70
CA ILE A 122 -20.89 -21.00 18.06
C ILE A 122 -20.43 -22.03 17.04
N THR A 123 -20.09 -21.56 15.85
CA THR A 123 -19.49 -22.39 14.80
C THR A 123 -18.43 -21.61 14.02
N ASP A 124 -17.58 -22.32 13.28
CA ASP A 124 -16.59 -21.71 12.39
C ASP A 124 -17.26 -21.15 11.12
N LEU A 125 -16.79 -20.00 10.64
CA LEU A 125 -17.33 -19.34 9.44
C LEU A 125 -17.15 -20.19 8.17
N LYS A 126 -16.10 -21.00 8.12
CA LYS A 126 -15.84 -21.96 7.04
C LYS A 126 -15.91 -23.37 7.60
N LEU A 127 -17.04 -24.03 7.33
CA LEU A 127 -17.26 -25.43 7.67
C LEU A 127 -16.23 -26.32 6.95
N THR A 128 -15.13 -26.62 7.64
CA THR A 128 -14.08 -27.54 7.24
C THR A 128 -14.32 -28.91 7.87
N ARG A 129 -13.62 -29.96 7.42
CA ARG A 129 -13.74 -31.33 7.97
C ARG A 129 -13.43 -31.46 9.47
N ASP A 130 -12.80 -30.46 10.08
CA ASP A 130 -12.47 -30.40 11.51
C ASP A 130 -13.29 -29.32 12.27
N SER A 131 -14.45 -28.92 11.73
CA SER A 131 -15.25 -27.85 12.33
C SER A 131 -15.74 -28.23 13.72
N MET A 132 -15.66 -27.27 14.63
CA MET A 132 -16.16 -27.39 15.99
C MET A 132 -17.49 -26.63 16.11
N VAL A 133 -18.52 -27.32 16.59
CA VAL A 133 -19.81 -26.70 16.94
C VAL A 133 -19.95 -26.71 18.45
N THR A 134 -20.12 -25.54 19.05
CA THR A 134 -20.27 -25.39 20.50
C THR A 134 -21.68 -24.89 20.80
N LEU A 135 -22.40 -25.61 21.66
CA LEU A 135 -23.66 -25.18 22.25
C LEU A 135 -23.45 -24.96 23.75
N ALA A 136 -24.04 -23.91 24.29
CA ALA A 136 -24.03 -23.64 25.73
C ALA A 136 -25.36 -23.03 26.16
N ASP A 137 -25.80 -23.36 27.36
CA ASP A 137 -27.06 -22.87 27.90
C ASP A 137 -26.93 -21.41 28.34
N ARG A 138 -25.78 -21.05 28.92
CA ARG A 138 -25.46 -19.68 29.34
C ARG A 138 -24.12 -19.22 28.79
N GLY A 139 -24.01 -17.91 28.55
CA GLY A 139 -22.75 -17.29 28.22
C GLY A 139 -22.66 -15.84 28.66
N ARG A 140 -21.47 -15.40 29.01
CA ARG A 140 -21.16 -14.02 29.36
C ARG A 140 -19.90 -13.58 28.63
N ILE A 141 -19.90 -12.37 28.11
CA ILE A 141 -18.72 -11.78 27.49
C ILE A 141 -18.04 -10.87 28.48
N GLU A 142 -16.78 -11.18 28.79
CA GLU A 142 -15.93 -10.38 29.63
C GLU A 142 -14.72 -9.89 28.84
N ILE A 143 -14.32 -8.66 29.10
CA ILE A 143 -13.12 -8.09 28.50
C ILE A 143 -12.00 -8.23 29.52
N ARG A 144 -10.97 -9.00 29.18
CA ARG A 144 -9.81 -9.13 30.05
C ARG A 144 -8.94 -7.88 29.93
N GLU A 145 -8.96 -7.02 30.95
CA GLU A 145 -8.31 -5.70 30.91
C GLU A 145 -6.80 -5.74 30.61
N GLY A 146 -6.12 -6.84 30.98
CA GLY A 146 -4.68 -7.03 30.76
C GLY A 146 -4.28 -7.27 29.29
N GLU A 147 -4.79 -8.35 28.69
CA GLU A 147 -4.42 -8.75 27.31
C GLU A 147 -5.25 -8.07 26.21
N ARG A 148 -6.32 -7.35 26.60
CA ARG A 148 -7.28 -6.70 25.67
C ARG A 148 -8.02 -7.72 24.78
N ASP A 149 -8.11 -8.96 25.23
CA ASP A 149 -8.82 -10.04 24.57
C ASP A 149 -10.30 -10.02 24.97
N LEU A 150 -11.17 -10.37 24.02
CA LEU A 150 -12.57 -10.66 24.28
C LEU A 150 -12.66 -12.11 24.75
N GLN A 151 -13.16 -12.33 25.96
CA GLN A 151 -13.35 -13.65 26.53
C GLN A 151 -14.85 -13.93 26.62
N LEU A 152 -15.31 -14.96 25.91
CA LEU A 152 -16.67 -15.47 26.04
C LEU A 152 -16.63 -16.65 26.99
N ASN A 153 -17.16 -16.43 28.20
CA ASN A 153 -17.36 -17.46 29.20
C ASN A 153 -18.66 -18.17 28.87
N LEU A 154 -18.59 -19.47 28.64
CA LEU A 154 -19.75 -20.34 28.43
C LEU A 154 -19.90 -21.25 29.64
N GLU A 155 -21.13 -21.45 30.06
CA GLU A 155 -21.49 -22.32 31.18
C GLU A 155 -22.46 -23.37 30.67
N GLU A 156 -22.24 -24.61 31.12
CA GLU A 156 -23.07 -25.79 30.86
C GLU A 156 -23.36 -26.00 29.37
N GLY A 157 -22.48 -26.74 28.69
CA GLY A 157 -22.59 -26.92 27.25
C GLY A 157 -21.93 -28.16 26.68
N LEU A 158 -22.09 -28.31 25.36
CA LEU A 158 -21.64 -29.44 24.57
C LEU A 158 -20.83 -28.92 23.38
N ILE A 159 -19.63 -29.46 23.20
CA ILE A 159 -18.81 -29.27 22.00
C ILE A 159 -18.91 -30.52 21.15
N HIS A 160 -19.40 -30.35 19.92
CA HIS A 160 -19.41 -31.37 18.90
C HIS A 160 -18.22 -31.20 17.97
N LEU A 161 -17.40 -32.25 17.88
CA LEU A 161 -16.24 -32.34 17.03
C LEU A 161 -16.51 -33.39 15.95
N GLN A 162 -16.47 -32.97 14.69
CA GLN A 162 -16.52 -33.88 13.55
C GLN A 162 -15.10 -34.12 13.06
N GLY A 163 -14.64 -35.38 13.08
CA GLY A 163 -13.33 -35.77 12.57
C GLY A 163 -13.35 -36.26 11.11
N PRO A 164 -12.19 -36.37 10.45
CA PRO A 164 -12.07 -36.70 9.03
C PRO A 164 -12.52 -38.11 8.62
N ALA A 165 -12.79 -39.01 9.57
CA ALA A 165 -13.13 -40.42 9.36
C ALA A 165 -14.49 -40.83 9.97
N ASN A 166 -15.49 -39.94 9.93
CA ASN A 166 -16.83 -40.17 10.50
C ASN A 166 -16.85 -40.41 12.03
N ASN A 167 -15.76 -40.04 12.71
CA ASN A 167 -15.68 -40.08 14.16
C ASN A 167 -16.33 -38.81 14.71
N TYR A 168 -17.47 -39.00 15.37
CA TYR A 168 -18.16 -37.93 16.09
C TYR A 168 -17.78 -38.00 17.56
N ARG A 169 -17.30 -36.87 18.09
CA ARG A 169 -16.96 -36.74 19.51
C ARG A 169 -17.75 -35.61 20.11
N THR A 170 -18.39 -35.87 21.25
CA THR A 170 -19.02 -34.85 22.07
C THR A 170 -18.23 -34.66 23.35
N ILE A 171 -17.98 -33.41 23.73
CA ILE A 171 -17.32 -33.02 24.97
C ILE A 171 -18.32 -32.17 25.75
N ALA A 172 -18.76 -32.67 26.90
CA ALA A 172 -19.54 -31.88 27.85
C ALA A 172 -18.59 -31.03 28.70
N PHE A 173 -18.94 -29.78 28.94
CA PHE A 173 -18.19 -28.87 29.79
C PHE A 173 -19.12 -28.15 30.76
N GLU A 174 -18.66 -27.96 31.99
CA GLU A 174 -19.34 -27.11 32.97
C GLU A 174 -18.98 -25.63 32.75
N GLN A 175 -17.70 -25.35 32.50
CA GLN A 175 -17.22 -24.02 32.20
C GLN A 175 -16.22 -24.07 31.03
N PHE A 176 -16.42 -23.22 30.04
CA PHE A 176 -15.55 -23.13 28.87
C PHE A 176 -15.31 -21.68 28.48
N HIS A 177 -14.04 -21.31 28.33
CA HIS A 177 -13.67 -19.94 28.00
C HIS A 177 -13.16 -19.87 26.57
N TYR A 178 -13.90 -19.16 25.72
CA TYR A 178 -13.45 -18.86 24.36
C TYR A 178 -12.74 -17.52 24.33
N ILE A 179 -11.44 -17.52 24.03
CA ILE A 179 -10.63 -16.29 23.96
C ILE A 179 -10.52 -15.87 22.49
N PHE A 180 -11.23 -14.80 22.14
CA PHE A 180 -11.02 -14.11 20.88
C PHE A 180 -9.80 -13.18 21.03
N ARG A 181 -8.64 -13.70 20.65
CA ARG A 181 -7.42 -12.90 20.54
C ARG A 181 -7.57 -11.95 19.35
N PRO A 182 -7.61 -10.63 19.54
CA PRO A 182 -7.45 -9.72 18.43
C PRO A 182 -6.07 -9.99 17.81
N PRO A 183 -5.94 -9.87 16.48
CA PRO A 183 -4.64 -10.03 15.83
C PRO A 183 -3.66 -9.02 16.44
N GLN A 184 -2.70 -9.53 17.20
CA GLN A 184 -1.74 -8.70 17.90
C GLN A 184 -0.81 -7.99 16.89
N ILE A 185 -0.39 -6.76 17.22
CA ILE A 185 0.63 -6.00 16.49
C ILE A 185 2.01 -6.60 16.83
N VAL A 186 2.20 -7.85 16.47
CA VAL A 186 3.50 -8.53 16.51
C VAL A 186 4.01 -8.65 15.08
N PRO A 187 5.33 -8.56 14.86
CA PRO A 187 5.95 -8.95 13.60
C PRO A 187 5.80 -10.47 13.42
N SER A 188 4.60 -10.92 13.06
CA SER A 188 4.29 -12.34 12.88
C SER A 188 4.43 -12.74 11.41
N THR A 189 5.09 -13.88 11.22
CA THR A 189 5.33 -14.57 9.95
C THR A 189 4.04 -15.08 9.29
N LYS A 190 2.90 -15.11 9.99
CA LYS A 190 1.59 -15.48 9.45
C LYS A 190 0.48 -14.67 10.15
N GLY A 191 0.09 -13.54 9.56
CA GLY A 191 -1.17 -12.86 9.89
C GLY A 191 -1.13 -11.69 10.89
N GLY A 192 0.04 -11.20 11.30
CA GLY A 192 0.13 -9.97 12.10
C GLY A 192 -0.08 -8.70 11.26
N HIS A 193 -0.56 -7.61 11.88
CA HIS A 193 -0.65 -6.29 11.25
C HIS A 193 0.75 -5.67 11.08
N ILE A 194 1.55 -6.19 10.14
CA ILE A 194 2.95 -5.78 9.90
C ILE A 194 3.05 -4.26 9.60
N TRP A 195 2.00 -3.68 9.02
CA TRP A 195 1.89 -2.26 8.67
C TRP A 195 2.00 -1.30 9.86
N ALA A 196 1.57 -1.74 11.05
CA ALA A 196 1.60 -0.93 12.28
C ALA A 196 2.93 -1.02 13.04
N VAL A 197 3.84 -1.91 12.62
CA VAL A 197 5.12 -2.14 13.30
C VAL A 197 6.07 -0.95 13.05
N PRO A 198 6.72 -0.41 14.10
CA PRO A 198 7.71 0.66 13.95
C PRO A 198 8.86 0.25 13.04
N THR A 199 9.38 1.21 12.28
CA THR A 199 10.43 0.91 11.30
C THR A 199 11.75 0.46 11.96
N LYS A 200 12.05 0.93 13.18
CA LYS A 200 13.22 0.50 13.96
C LYS A 200 13.18 -1.00 14.29
N THR A 201 12.01 -1.52 14.66
CA THR A 201 11.84 -2.94 15.00
C THR A 201 11.82 -3.84 13.76
N LEU A 202 11.47 -3.30 12.59
CA LEU A 202 11.60 -4.02 11.32
C LEU A 202 13.07 -4.19 10.89
N LEU A 203 13.94 -3.23 11.23
CA LEU A 203 15.37 -3.28 10.88
C LEU A 203 16.11 -4.36 11.70
N GLN A 204 15.72 -4.55 12.96
CA GLN A 204 16.33 -5.54 13.85
C GLN A 204 15.83 -6.97 13.60
N ASN A 205 14.63 -7.12 13.03
CA ASN A 205 14.04 -8.44 12.77
C ASN A 205 14.42 -8.98 11.39
N SER A 206 15.10 -10.12 11.36
CA SER A 206 15.55 -10.78 10.12
C SER A 206 14.45 -11.53 9.36
N SER A 207 13.19 -11.44 9.79
CA SER A 207 12.06 -12.13 9.14
C SER A 207 11.85 -11.65 7.70
N HIS A 208 11.56 -12.58 6.80
CA HIS A 208 11.34 -12.28 5.37
C HIS A 208 10.23 -11.25 5.17
N SER A 209 9.12 -11.38 5.90
CA SER A 209 8.00 -10.42 5.84
C SER A 209 8.38 -9.03 6.35
N SER A 210 9.27 -8.94 7.36
CA SER A 210 9.77 -7.66 7.88
C SER A 210 10.68 -6.96 6.87
N LYS A 211 11.51 -7.72 6.15
CA LYS A 211 12.34 -7.19 5.05
C LYS A 211 11.45 -6.66 3.92
N ILE A 212 10.45 -7.42 3.47
CA ILE A 212 9.52 -6.99 2.40
C ILE A 212 8.87 -5.65 2.76
N GLU A 213 8.31 -5.53 3.96
CA GLU A 213 7.66 -4.30 4.42
C GLU A 213 8.63 -3.11 4.42
N LEU A 214 9.86 -3.31 4.89
CA LEU A 214 10.89 -2.28 4.88
C LEU A 214 11.21 -1.83 3.45
N PHE A 215 11.40 -2.78 2.53
CA PHE A 215 11.62 -2.47 1.12
C PHE A 215 10.44 -1.72 0.50
N LEU A 216 9.18 -2.07 0.81
CA LEU A 216 8.00 -1.33 0.35
C LEU A 216 7.99 0.12 0.86
N ARG A 217 8.38 0.36 2.12
CA ARG A 217 8.47 1.71 2.70
C ARG A 217 9.56 2.57 2.07
N LEU A 218 10.62 1.95 1.54
CA LEU A 218 11.74 2.62 0.88
C LEU A 218 11.55 2.80 -0.63
N THR A 219 10.87 1.88 -1.31
CA THR A 219 10.69 1.94 -2.76
C THR A 219 9.55 2.88 -3.16
N THR A 220 8.53 3.03 -2.31
CA THR A 220 7.39 3.93 -2.57
C THR A 220 7.80 5.42 -2.70
N PRO A 221 8.67 5.99 -1.85
CA PRO A 221 9.14 7.38 -2.02
C PRO A 221 10.02 7.57 -3.26
N TRP A 222 10.76 6.54 -3.68
CA TRP A 222 11.65 6.63 -4.85
C TRP A 222 10.88 6.83 -6.16
N ALA A 223 9.59 6.50 -6.17
CA ALA A 223 8.68 6.79 -7.28
C ALA A 223 8.66 8.28 -7.65
N CYS A 224 8.73 9.20 -6.67
CA CYS A 224 8.64 10.64 -6.93
C CYS A 224 9.80 11.14 -7.82
N VAL A 225 11.04 10.78 -7.49
CA VAL A 225 12.21 11.11 -8.32
C VAL A 225 12.14 10.42 -9.67
N ALA A 226 11.82 9.12 -9.71
CA ALA A 226 11.73 8.37 -10.95
C ALA A 226 10.72 9.00 -11.92
N PHE A 227 9.55 9.38 -11.42
CA PHE A 227 8.53 10.10 -12.17
C PHE A 227 9.01 11.48 -12.62
N ALA A 228 9.58 12.29 -11.74
CA ALA A 228 10.04 13.63 -12.09
C ALA A 228 11.04 13.61 -13.25
N VAL A 229 11.96 12.63 -13.27
CA VAL A 229 12.92 12.43 -14.38
C VAL A 229 12.23 11.93 -15.64
N ALA A 230 11.35 10.92 -15.54
CA ALA A 230 10.71 10.31 -16.70
C ALA A 230 9.72 11.22 -17.42
N ILE A 231 9.14 12.20 -16.71
CA ILE A 231 8.18 13.14 -17.29
C ILE A 231 8.86 14.16 -18.19
N VAL A 232 10.11 14.57 -17.92
CA VAL A 232 10.80 15.58 -18.74
C VAL A 232 10.82 15.21 -20.24
N PRO A 233 11.32 14.02 -20.65
CA PRO A 233 11.31 13.66 -22.07
C PRO A 233 9.90 13.37 -22.62
N LEU A 234 8.99 12.86 -21.80
CA LEU A 234 7.61 12.55 -22.22
C LEU A 234 6.71 13.78 -22.34
N GLY A 235 6.99 14.83 -21.57
CA GLY A 235 6.25 16.09 -21.55
C GLY A 235 6.63 17.02 -22.71
N LEU A 236 7.68 16.71 -23.46
CA LEU A 236 8.03 17.42 -24.68
C LEU A 236 6.90 17.28 -25.70
N ILE A 237 6.30 18.41 -26.07
CA ILE A 237 5.27 18.49 -27.10
C ILE A 237 5.87 19.20 -28.31
N ASN A 238 5.85 18.54 -29.47
CA ASN A 238 6.02 19.26 -30.73
C ASN A 238 4.76 20.08 -30.97
N ILE A 239 4.90 21.35 -31.38
CA ILE A 239 3.81 22.32 -31.60
C ILE A 239 2.64 21.77 -32.44
N ARG A 240 2.88 20.72 -33.25
CA ARG A 240 1.88 20.02 -34.08
C ARG A 240 1.08 18.90 -33.39
N GLN A 241 1.50 18.40 -32.24
CA GLN A 241 0.80 17.37 -31.47
C GLN A 241 0.04 18.05 -30.32
N GLY A 242 -1.28 17.85 -30.24
CA GLY A 242 -2.13 18.54 -29.27
C GLY A 242 -1.70 18.35 -27.80
N ARG A 243 -2.02 19.34 -26.96
CA ARG A 243 -1.68 19.40 -25.52
C ARG A 243 -2.12 18.15 -24.75
N SER A 244 -3.22 17.51 -25.15
CA SER A 244 -3.77 16.30 -24.55
C SER A 244 -2.81 15.10 -24.60
N GLY A 245 -1.91 15.03 -25.59
CA GLY A 245 -0.99 13.92 -25.75
C GLY A 245 0.06 13.81 -24.64
N ALA A 246 0.48 14.92 -24.02
CA ALA A 246 1.40 14.87 -22.87
C ALA A 246 0.72 14.34 -21.60
N TYR A 247 -0.50 14.78 -21.33
CA TYR A 247 -1.29 14.27 -20.21
C TYR A 247 -1.57 12.78 -20.34
N LEU A 248 -1.91 12.31 -21.54
CA LEU A 248 -2.13 10.89 -21.81
C LEU A 248 -0.85 10.07 -21.58
N ARG A 249 0.31 10.53 -22.06
CA ARG A 249 1.60 9.88 -21.82
C ARG A 249 1.95 9.81 -20.34
N GLY A 250 1.69 10.88 -19.58
CA GLY A 250 1.87 10.91 -18.13
C GLY A 250 0.95 9.91 -17.40
N LEU A 251 -0.33 9.84 -17.80
CA LEU A 251 -1.28 8.88 -17.25
C LEU A 251 -0.87 7.43 -17.53
N ILE A 252 -0.45 7.12 -18.76
CA ILE A 252 0.02 5.79 -19.15
C ILE A 252 1.25 5.39 -18.31
N LEU A 253 2.18 6.32 -18.08
CA LEU A 253 3.36 6.09 -17.27
C LEU A 253 3.02 5.82 -15.79
N VAL A 254 2.05 6.53 -15.23
CA VAL A 254 1.54 6.26 -13.88
C VAL A 254 0.89 4.89 -13.81
N ALA A 255 0.00 4.57 -14.75
CA ALA A 255 -0.69 3.29 -14.78
C ALA A 255 0.30 2.12 -14.91
N SER A 256 1.28 2.23 -15.81
CA SER A 256 2.30 1.19 -16.00
C SER A 256 3.17 1.01 -14.74
N TYR A 257 3.54 2.10 -14.05
CA TYR A 257 4.25 2.00 -12.78
C TYR A 257 3.48 1.20 -11.73
N TYR A 258 2.22 1.55 -11.51
CA TYR A 258 1.43 0.91 -10.45
C TYR A 258 1.11 -0.55 -10.78
N ILE A 259 0.94 -0.90 -12.06
CA ILE A 259 0.83 -2.29 -12.49
C ILE A 259 2.12 -3.06 -12.18
N LEU A 260 3.28 -2.51 -12.53
CA LEU A 260 4.58 -3.13 -12.23
C LEU A 260 4.83 -3.25 -10.73
N TRP A 261 4.51 -2.20 -9.96
CA TRP A 261 4.64 -2.20 -8.50
C TRP A 261 3.73 -3.22 -7.84
N MET A 262 2.47 -3.33 -8.28
CA MET A 262 1.54 -4.34 -7.79
C MET A 262 2.02 -5.75 -8.13
N GLY A 263 2.52 -5.98 -9.35
CA GLY A 263 3.13 -7.26 -9.73
C GLY A 263 4.34 -7.62 -8.88
N ALA A 264 5.28 -6.68 -8.67
CA ALA A 264 6.45 -6.90 -7.82
C ALA A 264 6.08 -7.20 -6.36
N LYS A 265 5.07 -6.51 -5.83
CA LYS A 265 4.52 -6.76 -4.49
C LYS A 265 3.89 -8.14 -4.40
N GLU A 266 3.13 -8.55 -5.39
CA GLU A 266 2.47 -9.86 -5.42
C GLU A 266 3.47 -11.01 -5.49
N MET A 267 4.51 -10.88 -6.34
CA MET A 267 5.59 -11.86 -6.45
C MET A 267 6.35 -12.04 -5.13
N THR A 268 6.56 -10.94 -4.38
CA THR A 268 7.26 -11.02 -3.09
C THR A 268 6.38 -11.57 -1.96
N MET A 269 5.08 -11.26 -1.94
CA MET A 269 4.18 -11.73 -0.88
C MET A 269 3.70 -13.18 -1.06
N ASN A 270 3.34 -13.58 -2.29
CA ASN A 270 2.68 -14.87 -2.53
C ASN A 270 3.62 -15.95 -3.10
N MET A 271 4.64 -15.56 -3.86
CA MET A 271 5.59 -16.50 -4.49
C MET A 271 6.94 -16.56 -3.75
N ASN A 272 7.07 -15.88 -2.61
CA ASN A 272 8.24 -15.89 -1.71
C ASN A 272 9.57 -15.52 -2.41
N TYR A 273 9.52 -14.68 -3.44
CA TYR A 273 10.71 -14.16 -4.11
C TYR A 273 11.53 -13.22 -3.21
N GLN A 274 12.82 -13.07 -3.52
CA GLN A 274 13.72 -12.18 -2.78
C GLN A 274 13.19 -10.72 -2.74
N PRO A 275 13.29 -10.01 -1.60
CA PRO A 275 12.70 -8.67 -1.44
C PRO A 275 13.24 -7.59 -2.41
N TYR A 276 14.41 -7.82 -2.99
CA TYR A 276 15.05 -6.90 -3.94
C TYR A 276 14.23 -6.63 -5.21
N VAL A 277 13.32 -7.53 -5.57
CA VAL A 277 12.43 -7.37 -6.73
C VAL A 277 11.60 -6.08 -6.64
N LEU A 278 11.33 -5.59 -5.44
CA LEU A 278 10.57 -4.34 -5.22
C LEU A 278 11.26 -3.08 -5.74
N TRP A 279 12.58 -3.11 -5.95
CA TRP A 279 13.31 -1.99 -6.57
C TRP A 279 13.18 -1.95 -8.09
N MET A 280 12.73 -3.04 -8.72
CA MET A 280 12.67 -3.14 -10.18
C MET A 280 11.74 -2.09 -10.82
N PRO A 281 10.50 -1.85 -10.35
CA PRO A 281 9.64 -0.81 -10.92
C PRO A 281 10.22 0.62 -10.87
N PRO A 282 10.68 1.15 -9.71
CA PRO A 282 11.26 2.49 -9.67
C PRO A 282 12.55 2.62 -10.48
N LEU A 283 13.40 1.58 -10.50
CA LEU A 283 14.63 1.58 -11.31
C LEU A 283 14.33 1.58 -12.81
N LEU A 284 13.36 0.77 -13.27
CA LEU A 284 12.97 0.75 -14.67
C LEU A 284 12.48 2.12 -15.16
N ILE A 285 11.63 2.79 -14.39
CA ILE A 285 11.11 4.11 -14.77
C ILE A 285 12.21 5.15 -14.75
N TRP A 286 13.09 5.10 -13.74
CA TRP A 286 14.22 6.01 -13.67
C TRP A 286 15.15 5.83 -14.87
N LEU A 287 15.51 4.59 -15.23
CA LEU A 287 16.32 4.28 -16.41
C LEU A 287 15.62 4.69 -17.71
N PHE A 288 14.31 4.45 -17.83
CA PHE A 288 13.52 4.90 -18.96
C PHE A 288 13.55 6.42 -19.11
N GLY A 289 13.45 7.16 -18.01
CA GLY A 289 13.54 8.61 -17.98
C GLY A 289 14.92 9.12 -18.40
N LEU A 290 16.00 8.54 -17.87
CA LEU A 290 17.37 8.90 -18.25
C LEU A 290 17.66 8.59 -19.72
N TYR A 291 17.22 7.43 -20.20
CA TYR A 291 17.33 7.05 -21.61
C TYR A 291 16.59 8.05 -22.50
N GLY A 292 15.37 8.45 -22.11
CA GLY A 292 14.59 9.47 -22.79
C GLY A 292 15.31 10.82 -22.87
N LEU A 293 15.88 11.28 -21.75
CA LEU A 293 16.68 12.52 -21.71
C LEU A 293 17.92 12.45 -22.61
N HIS A 294 18.64 11.33 -22.57
CA HIS A 294 19.83 11.12 -23.39
C HIS A 294 19.49 11.13 -24.88
N LYS A 295 18.44 10.41 -25.27
CA LYS A 295 17.94 10.37 -26.66
C LYS A 295 17.50 11.75 -27.15
N SER A 296 16.77 12.52 -26.32
CA SER A 296 16.35 13.88 -26.68
C SER A 296 17.54 14.82 -26.88
N ASN A 297 18.60 14.67 -26.08
CA ASN A 297 19.82 15.46 -26.21
C ASN A 297 20.62 15.13 -27.48
N LEU A 298 20.72 13.86 -27.86
CA LEU A 298 21.39 13.42 -29.09
C LEU A 298 20.69 13.98 -30.34
N ASN A 299 19.35 13.98 -30.36
CA ASN A 299 18.59 14.56 -31.47
C ASN A 299 18.88 16.07 -31.63
N LEU A 300 19.08 16.81 -30.54
CA LEU A 300 19.43 18.23 -30.57
C LEU A 300 20.83 18.45 -31.14
N GLN A 301 21.81 17.63 -30.74
CA GLN A 301 23.18 17.69 -31.27
C GLN A 301 23.24 17.33 -32.76
N ASN A 302 22.47 16.34 -33.22
CA ASN A 302 22.38 16.00 -34.65
C ASN A 302 21.84 17.16 -35.50
N ILE A 303 20.84 17.89 -35.00
CA ILE A 303 20.30 19.08 -35.70
C ILE A 303 21.36 20.19 -35.81
N PHE A 304 22.06 20.50 -34.72
CA PHE A 304 23.14 21.48 -34.73
C PHE A 304 24.32 21.05 -35.63
N GLY A 305 24.65 19.76 -35.64
CA GLY A 305 25.67 19.20 -36.54
C GLY A 305 25.32 19.40 -38.02
N ILE A 306 24.07 19.13 -38.41
CA ILE A 306 23.58 19.35 -39.78
C ILE A 306 23.59 20.84 -40.13
N LEU A 307 23.11 21.72 -39.26
CA LEU A 307 23.12 23.18 -39.51
C LEU A 307 24.55 23.73 -39.66
N SER A 308 25.50 23.22 -38.88
CA SER A 308 26.90 23.62 -38.98
C SER A 308 27.60 23.11 -40.25
N SER A 309 27.17 21.99 -40.82
CA SER A 309 27.71 21.50 -42.10
C SER A 309 27.17 22.28 -43.30
N PHE A 310 25.89 22.72 -43.26
CA PHE A 310 25.33 23.65 -44.24
C PHE A 310 25.99 25.03 -44.21
N GLY A 311 26.42 25.50 -43.03
CA GLY A 311 27.16 26.77 -42.90
C GLY A 311 28.57 26.73 -43.51
N LYS A 312 29.18 25.55 -43.67
CA LYS A 312 30.53 25.40 -44.25
C LYS A 312 30.56 25.22 -45.76
N THR A 313 29.45 24.85 -46.39
CA THR A 313 29.38 24.68 -47.86
C THR A 313 29.05 25.96 -48.62
N GLY A 314 28.72 27.07 -47.93
CA GLY A 314 28.36 28.36 -48.54
C GLY A 314 29.53 29.33 -48.82
N THR A 315 30.78 29.00 -48.47
CA THR A 315 31.93 29.91 -48.60
C THR A 315 32.98 29.46 -49.61
N SER A 316 32.57 28.85 -50.72
CA SER A 316 33.45 28.56 -51.85
C SER A 316 32.76 28.81 -53.19
N VAL A 317 32.48 30.08 -53.47
CA VAL A 317 32.35 30.57 -54.85
C VAL A 317 33.30 31.75 -54.97
N LYS A 318 34.47 31.48 -55.54
CA LYS A 318 35.30 32.46 -56.26
C LYS A 318 35.25 32.07 -57.73
#